data_AF-A0A927D1V6-F1
#
_entry.id   AF-A0A927D1V6-F1
#
_cell.length_a   1.000
_cell.length_b   1.000
_cell.length_c   1.000
_cell.angle_alpha   90.00
_cell.angle_beta   90.00
_cell.angle_gamma   90.00
#
_symmetry.space_group_name_H-M   'P 1'
#
loop_
_entity.id
_entity.type
_entity.pdbx_description
1 polymer ?
#
loop_
_entity_poly.entity_id
_entity_poly.type
_entity_poly.pdbx_seq_one_letter_code
_entity_poly.pdbx_strand_id
1 'polypeptide(L)'
;MLLLISLALPLALVGFVLDDDDDENGNDMPAADQEGTMGDDSMIGTDGDELLRGNGGDDILQGLDGNDTLFGNSGEDVLVGDSGEDMLCSGTGDDFVTGNFGEDTIEGQGGNDWVSGDYSNDLVYGNEGDDTVMGGRGQDVLGGGDGNDVLYGGILAGLPLSTDQLVDLSDGASLADVLAAEGQALNMRDDERQDEVYGGNGDDTLFLGGMDNGYGGFGADTFNIMADHAGPPMNVATIADFNAQQDSIGVVLNNGADAEITVADDGEDAVILADGLVIAVVTGGAGTVSADDIAIMNETSAANMLDPHAAVA
;
A
#
# COMPACT_ATOMS: atom_id res chain seq x y z
N MET A 1 9.49 -25.68 26.80
CA MET A 1 8.03 -25.69 27.08
C MET A 1 7.47 -24.77 26.02
N LEU A 2 6.89 -25.36 24.98
CA LEU A 2 6.53 -24.71 23.72
C LEU A 2 5.32 -23.82 23.95
N LEU A 3 5.42 -22.52 23.66
CA LEU A 3 4.27 -21.61 23.62
C LEU A 3 4.04 -21.28 22.14
N LEU A 4 3.14 -22.02 21.50
CA LEU A 4 2.58 -21.66 20.20
C LEU A 4 1.62 -20.50 20.46
N ILE A 5 2.00 -19.28 20.08
CA ILE A 5 1.07 -18.17 19.93
C ILE A 5 0.50 -18.31 18.53
N SER A 6 -0.64 -18.98 18.44
CA SER A 6 -1.49 -18.97 17.25
C SER A 6 -2.20 -17.61 17.21
N LEU A 7 -1.68 -16.65 16.46
CA LEU A 7 -2.49 -15.52 15.99
C LEU A 7 -3.41 -16.07 14.89
N ALA A 8 -4.61 -16.48 15.29
CA ALA A 8 -5.73 -16.52 14.37
C ALA A 8 -6.36 -15.13 14.45
N LEU A 9 -6.17 -14.30 13.42
CA LEU A 9 -7.03 -13.14 13.23
C LEU A 9 -8.48 -13.67 13.09
N PRO A 10 -9.47 -13.02 13.73
CA PRO A 10 -10.84 -13.36 13.46
C PRO A 10 -11.17 -12.89 12.04
N LEU A 11 -11.32 -13.83 11.12
CA LEU A 11 -12.05 -13.63 9.88
C LEU A 11 -13.48 -13.22 10.29
N ALA A 12 -13.73 -11.92 10.36
CA ALA A 12 -15.06 -11.38 10.54
C ALA A 12 -15.78 -11.56 9.21
N LEU A 13 -16.26 -12.78 8.96
CA LEU A 13 -17.27 -13.03 7.95
C LEU A 13 -18.54 -12.28 8.39
N VAL A 14 -18.61 -11.00 8.04
CA VAL A 14 -19.85 -10.24 8.10
C VAL A 14 -20.75 -10.91 7.07
N GLY A 15 -21.72 -11.68 7.55
CA GLY A 15 -22.77 -12.22 6.71
C GLY A 15 -23.56 -11.06 6.13
N PHE A 16 -23.16 -10.60 4.96
CA PHE A 16 -23.92 -9.69 4.11
C PHE A 16 -25.18 -10.44 3.68
N VAL A 17 -26.32 -10.00 4.20
CA VAL A 17 -27.63 -10.48 3.74
C VAL A 17 -27.93 -9.70 2.47
N LEU A 18 -27.89 -10.38 1.33
CA LEU A 18 -28.61 -9.94 0.14
C LEU A 18 -30.11 -10.03 0.48
N ASP A 19 -30.74 -8.89 0.73
CA ASP A 19 -32.20 -8.82 0.58
C ASP A 19 -32.47 -8.55 -0.90
N ASP A 20 -33.16 -9.52 -1.49
CA ASP A 20 -33.52 -9.69 -2.89
C ASP A 20 -34.70 -8.75 -3.21
N ASP A 21 -34.49 -7.87 -4.18
CA ASP A 21 -35.43 -7.18 -5.09
C ASP A 21 -36.91 -6.90 -4.69
N ASP A 22 -37.35 -5.71 -5.13
CA ASP A 22 -38.73 -5.21 -5.27
C ASP A 22 -39.36 -4.43 -4.09
N ASP A 23 -38.99 -3.14 -3.92
CA ASP A 23 -39.91 -2.17 -3.31
C ASP A 23 -40.52 -1.18 -4.34
N GLU A 24 -41.67 -1.58 -4.89
CA GLU A 24 -42.56 -0.71 -5.69
C GLU A 24 -43.26 0.40 -4.86
N ASN A 25 -42.88 0.69 -3.60
CA ASN A 25 -43.57 1.68 -2.77
C ASN A 25 -42.81 2.96 -2.42
N GLY A 26 -41.73 3.29 -3.14
CA GLY A 26 -41.20 4.66 -3.17
C GLY A 26 -40.98 5.29 -1.79
N ASN A 27 -40.54 4.48 -0.84
CA ASN A 27 -40.13 4.93 0.48
C ASN A 27 -38.61 4.81 0.56
N ASP A 28 -37.95 5.65 -0.27
CA ASP A 28 -36.53 6.04 -0.27
C ASP A 28 -35.64 5.19 0.64
N MET A 29 -34.81 4.36 0.00
CA MET A 29 -33.43 4.19 0.46
C MET A 29 -32.91 5.59 0.86
N PRO A 30 -32.21 5.75 2.01
CA PRO A 30 -31.53 7.02 2.27
C PRO A 30 -30.71 7.38 1.02
N ALA A 31 -30.67 8.67 0.68
CA ALA A 31 -30.26 9.13 -0.63
C ALA A 31 -28.95 8.45 -1.12
N ALA A 32 -29.01 7.90 -2.35
CA ALA A 32 -27.91 7.65 -3.27
C ALA A 32 -27.14 6.30 -3.30
N ASP A 33 -27.68 5.20 -2.78
CA ASP A 33 -27.18 3.86 -3.16
C ASP A 33 -27.30 3.63 -4.69
N GLN A 34 -26.22 3.16 -5.33
CA GLN A 34 -26.12 2.93 -6.78
C GLN A 34 -25.65 1.52 -7.12
N GLU A 35 -26.29 0.90 -8.10
CA GLU A 35 -25.90 -0.39 -8.66
C GLU A 35 -25.70 -0.28 -10.17
N GLY A 36 -24.51 -0.70 -10.61
CA GLY A 36 -24.09 -0.84 -11.99
C GLY A 36 -24.63 -2.10 -12.66
N THR A 37 -24.16 -2.37 -13.86
CA THR A 37 -24.69 -3.37 -14.78
C THR A 37 -23.76 -4.59 -14.85
N MET A 38 -23.46 -5.08 -16.05
CA MET A 38 -22.46 -6.14 -16.25
C MET A 38 -21.47 -5.71 -17.35
N GLY A 39 -21.41 -4.41 -17.60
CA GLY A 39 -20.40 -3.77 -18.43
C GLY A 39 -20.12 -2.39 -17.85
N ASP A 40 -19.14 -1.73 -18.43
CA ASP A 40 -18.48 -0.54 -17.92
C ASP A 40 -19.47 0.59 -17.53
N ASP A 41 -19.47 0.93 -16.24
CA ASP A 41 -20.29 1.96 -15.63
C ASP A 41 -19.44 3.08 -15.01
N SER A 42 -20.02 4.27 -14.90
CA SER A 42 -19.40 5.41 -14.22
C SER A 42 -20.39 5.97 -13.21
N MET A 43 -20.04 5.83 -11.94
CA MET A 43 -20.88 6.18 -10.81
C MET A 43 -20.15 7.18 -9.92
N ILE A 44 -20.88 8.22 -9.53
CA ILE A 44 -20.40 9.27 -8.64
C ILE A 44 -21.44 9.43 -7.53
N GLY A 45 -21.00 9.37 -6.28
CA GLY A 45 -21.78 9.58 -5.08
C GLY A 45 -22.13 11.05 -4.85
N THR A 46 -22.39 11.40 -3.60
CA THR A 46 -22.80 12.72 -3.14
C THR A 46 -22.01 13.18 -1.93
N ASP A 47 -22.54 14.10 -1.11
CA ASP A 47 -21.86 14.51 0.13
C ASP A 47 -22.34 13.65 1.33
N GLY A 48 -22.86 12.44 1.07
CA GLY A 48 -23.53 11.58 2.05
C GLY A 48 -22.89 10.19 2.09
N ASP A 49 -23.30 9.36 3.05
CA ASP A 49 -22.82 7.99 3.15
C ASP A 49 -23.58 7.11 2.13
N GLU A 50 -22.89 6.55 1.14
CA GLU A 50 -23.50 5.79 0.05
C GLU A 50 -22.90 4.38 -0.17
N LEU A 51 -23.71 3.49 -0.74
CA LEU A 51 -23.26 2.20 -1.27
C LEU A 51 -23.22 2.24 -2.81
N LEU A 52 -22.03 2.08 -3.39
CA LEU A 52 -21.81 2.01 -4.84
C LEU A 52 -21.33 0.61 -5.23
N ARG A 53 -21.96 -0.02 -6.24
CA ARG A 53 -21.58 -1.36 -6.75
C ARG A 53 -21.44 -1.37 -8.25
N GLY A 54 -20.23 -1.60 -8.78
CA GLY A 54 -19.95 -1.76 -10.22
C GLY A 54 -20.58 -3.01 -10.84
N ASN A 55 -20.43 -4.14 -10.13
CA ASN A 55 -20.84 -5.51 -10.48
C ASN A 55 -19.95 -6.18 -11.53
N GLY A 56 -19.96 -5.72 -12.77
CA GLY A 56 -19.14 -6.34 -13.79
C GLY A 56 -18.84 -5.39 -14.93
N GLY A 57 -17.67 -5.54 -15.55
CA GLY A 57 -17.16 -4.54 -16.49
C GLY A 57 -16.07 -3.71 -15.83
N ASP A 58 -15.44 -2.85 -16.61
CA ASP A 58 -14.35 -2.01 -16.11
C ASP A 58 -15.00 -0.69 -15.62
N ASP A 59 -15.25 -0.57 -14.32
CA ASP A 59 -16.09 0.46 -13.72
C ASP A 59 -15.28 1.62 -13.12
N ILE A 60 -15.88 2.82 -13.09
CA ILE A 60 -15.32 4.00 -12.38
C ILE A 60 -16.29 4.39 -11.27
N LEU A 61 -15.86 4.24 -10.02
CA LEU A 61 -16.65 4.52 -8.82
C LEU A 61 -15.98 5.64 -8.00
N GLN A 62 -16.75 6.68 -7.66
CA GLN A 62 -16.27 7.80 -6.84
C GLN A 62 -17.26 8.13 -5.72
N GLY A 63 -16.83 8.09 -4.47
CA GLY A 63 -17.65 8.37 -3.27
C GLY A 63 -17.98 9.86 -3.11
N LEU A 64 -16.95 10.71 -3.13
CA LEU A 64 -16.97 12.15 -2.77
C LEU A 64 -16.90 12.37 -1.25
N ASP A 65 -17.78 13.17 -0.65
CA ASP A 65 -17.77 13.39 0.81
C ASP A 65 -18.72 12.39 1.47
N GLY A 66 -18.40 11.84 2.63
CA GLY A 66 -19.27 10.88 3.33
C GLY A 66 -18.53 9.59 3.60
N ASN A 67 -19.07 8.73 4.46
CA ASN A 67 -18.45 7.43 4.73
C ASN A 67 -19.04 6.39 3.78
N ASP A 68 -18.39 6.21 2.65
CA ASP A 68 -18.88 5.43 1.54
C ASP A 68 -18.47 3.96 1.59
N THR A 69 -19.19 3.14 0.82
CA THR A 69 -18.84 1.77 0.56
C THR A 69 -18.85 1.50 -0.94
N LEU A 70 -17.69 1.23 -1.51
CA LEU A 70 -17.50 1.00 -2.95
C LEU A 70 -17.13 -0.46 -3.21
N PHE A 71 -17.86 -1.11 -4.12
CA PHE A 71 -17.54 -2.45 -4.61
C PHE A 71 -17.38 -2.44 -6.14
N GLY A 72 -16.18 -2.66 -6.67
CA GLY A 72 -15.96 -2.84 -8.12
C GLY A 72 -16.57 -4.16 -8.60
N ASN A 73 -16.20 -5.25 -7.91
CA ASN A 73 -16.52 -6.65 -8.13
C ASN A 73 -15.72 -7.32 -9.25
N SER A 74 -15.99 -7.09 -10.53
CA SER A 74 -15.29 -7.87 -11.57
C SER A 74 -15.01 -7.07 -12.83
N GLY A 75 -13.76 -7.05 -13.26
CA GLY A 75 -13.28 -6.14 -14.30
C GLY A 75 -12.13 -5.32 -13.74
N GLU A 76 -11.48 -4.52 -14.58
CA GLU A 76 -10.44 -3.60 -14.14
C GLU A 76 -11.10 -2.28 -13.71
N ASP A 77 -11.24 -2.11 -12.40
CA ASP A 77 -12.05 -1.06 -11.79
C ASP A 77 -11.17 0.10 -11.26
N VAL A 78 -11.72 1.33 -11.31
CA VAL A 78 -11.15 2.53 -10.67
C VAL A 78 -12.05 2.96 -9.52
N LEU A 79 -11.54 2.90 -8.29
CA LEU A 79 -12.27 3.24 -7.07
C LEU A 79 -11.62 4.42 -6.35
N VAL A 80 -12.44 5.43 -6.00
CA VAL A 80 -12.00 6.65 -5.33
C VAL A 80 -12.94 6.94 -4.15
N GLY A 81 -12.42 6.90 -2.92
CA GLY A 81 -13.19 7.21 -1.69
C GLY A 81 -13.50 8.71 -1.59
N ASP A 82 -12.45 9.53 -1.75
CA ASP A 82 -12.44 10.99 -1.55
C ASP A 82 -12.36 11.45 -0.10
N SER A 83 -13.46 11.71 0.60
CA SER A 83 -13.43 12.30 1.93
C SER A 83 -14.40 11.62 2.86
N GLY A 84 -13.88 10.81 3.78
CA GLY A 84 -14.72 9.98 4.62
C GLY A 84 -13.91 8.90 5.31
N GLU A 85 -14.56 8.12 6.18
CA GLU A 85 -14.02 6.81 6.54
C GLU A 85 -14.66 5.80 5.60
N ASP A 86 -13.97 5.48 4.50
CA ASP A 86 -14.52 4.72 3.39
C ASP A 86 -14.14 3.23 3.46
N MET A 87 -14.99 2.39 2.89
CA MET A 87 -14.72 0.98 2.68
C MET A 87 -14.69 0.66 1.19
N LEU A 88 -13.51 0.35 0.66
CA LEU A 88 -13.29 0.10 -0.75
C LEU A 88 -12.87 -1.36 -0.98
N CYS A 89 -13.57 -2.04 -1.86
CA CYS A 89 -13.31 -3.44 -2.20
C CYS A 89 -13.38 -3.58 -3.72
N SER A 90 -12.22 -3.65 -4.39
CA SER A 90 -12.20 -3.55 -5.86
C SER A 90 -12.63 -4.85 -6.53
N GLY A 91 -12.18 -6.01 -6.05
CA GLY A 91 -12.81 -7.29 -6.39
C GLY A 91 -11.91 -8.20 -7.21
N THR A 92 -12.20 -8.41 -8.49
CA THR A 92 -11.34 -9.24 -9.33
C THR A 92 -10.99 -8.50 -10.61
N GLY A 93 -9.72 -8.42 -10.96
CA GLY A 93 -9.21 -7.57 -12.02
C GLY A 93 -7.94 -6.89 -11.54
N ASP A 94 -7.21 -6.24 -12.44
CA ASP A 94 -6.04 -5.45 -12.05
C ASP A 94 -6.56 -4.03 -11.76
N ASP A 95 -6.86 -3.72 -10.49
CA ASP A 95 -7.65 -2.54 -10.11
C ASP A 95 -6.81 -1.33 -9.66
N PHE A 96 -7.41 -0.14 -9.67
CA PHE A 96 -6.77 1.10 -9.23
C PHE A 96 -7.60 1.80 -8.16
N VAL A 97 -7.09 1.86 -6.94
CA VAL A 97 -7.88 2.25 -5.77
C VAL A 97 -7.17 3.32 -4.94
N THR A 98 -7.88 4.38 -4.57
CA THR A 98 -7.43 5.36 -3.56
C THR A 98 -8.52 5.65 -2.53
N GLY A 99 -8.14 5.67 -1.25
CA GLY A 99 -8.98 6.16 -0.16
C GLY A 99 -9.09 7.69 -0.12
N ASN A 100 -8.00 8.38 -0.47
CA ASN A 100 -7.81 9.83 -0.38
C ASN A 100 -7.76 10.36 1.06
N PHE A 101 -8.86 10.82 1.64
CA PHE A 101 -8.89 11.49 2.94
C PHE A 101 -9.81 10.78 3.93
N GLY A 102 -9.21 10.28 5.00
CA GLY A 102 -9.92 9.81 6.19
C GLY A 102 -9.41 8.42 6.55
N GLU A 103 -9.97 7.78 7.58
CA GLU A 103 -9.44 6.48 8.01
C GLU A 103 -10.11 5.38 7.18
N ASP A 104 -9.45 4.97 6.10
CA ASP A 104 -10.03 4.13 5.07
C ASP A 104 -9.67 2.65 5.28
N THR A 105 -10.56 1.77 4.81
CA THR A 105 -10.30 0.33 4.69
C THR A 105 -10.39 -0.10 3.24
N ILE A 106 -9.29 -0.59 2.70
CA ILE A 106 -9.14 -0.89 1.28
C ILE A 106 -8.69 -2.35 1.08
N GLU A 107 -9.38 -3.06 0.20
CA GLU A 107 -9.07 -4.43 -0.21
C GLU A 107 -9.04 -4.54 -1.75
N GLY A 108 -7.85 -4.80 -2.33
CA GLY A 108 -7.67 -5.07 -3.77
C GLY A 108 -8.32 -6.39 -4.24
N GLN A 109 -8.31 -7.38 -3.35
CA GLN A 109 -8.91 -8.70 -3.52
C GLN A 109 -8.15 -9.60 -4.51
N GLY A 110 -8.33 -9.49 -5.82
CA GLY A 110 -7.79 -10.49 -6.74
C GLY A 110 -7.37 -9.96 -8.09
N GLY A 111 -6.07 -9.93 -8.35
CA GLY A 111 -5.45 -9.39 -9.54
C GLY A 111 -4.21 -8.61 -9.14
N ASN A 112 -3.59 -7.88 -10.06
CA ASN A 112 -2.41 -7.09 -9.73
C ASN A 112 -2.85 -5.64 -9.53
N ASP A 113 -3.09 -5.28 -8.28
CA ASP A 113 -3.76 -4.04 -7.93
C ASP A 113 -2.79 -2.91 -7.62
N TRP A 114 -3.21 -1.67 -7.88
CA TRP A 114 -2.55 -0.46 -7.40
C TRP A 114 -3.43 0.21 -6.35
N VAL A 115 -3.00 0.18 -5.09
CA VAL A 115 -3.83 0.54 -3.93
C VAL A 115 -3.12 1.57 -3.05
N SER A 116 -3.82 2.66 -2.69
CA SER A 116 -3.28 3.75 -1.87
C SER A 116 -4.27 4.22 -0.80
N GLY A 117 -3.85 4.28 0.48
CA GLY A 117 -4.62 4.90 1.58
C GLY A 117 -4.59 6.44 1.52
N ASP A 118 -3.46 7.01 1.09
CA ASP A 118 -3.21 8.44 0.93
C ASP A 118 -3.12 9.25 2.23
N TYR A 119 -4.22 9.56 2.93
CA TYR A 119 -4.18 10.39 4.15
C TYR A 119 -5.01 9.80 5.28
N SER A 120 -4.43 9.90 6.48
CA SER A 120 -4.94 9.42 7.77
C SER A 120 -4.49 7.98 8.01
N ASN A 121 -5.04 7.30 9.02
CA ASN A 121 -4.51 6.00 9.43
C ASN A 121 -5.32 4.93 8.71
N ASP A 122 -4.71 4.32 7.71
CA ASP A 122 -5.43 3.47 6.76
C ASP A 122 -5.14 1.98 6.98
N LEU A 123 -6.07 1.16 6.54
CA LEU A 123 -5.95 -0.28 6.46
C LEU A 123 -5.98 -0.71 5.00
N VAL A 124 -4.83 -1.08 4.45
CA VAL A 124 -4.69 -1.30 3.00
C VAL A 124 -4.17 -2.70 2.73
N TYR A 125 -4.94 -3.49 1.97
CA TYR A 125 -4.60 -4.86 1.63
C TYR A 125 -4.66 -5.10 0.12
N GLY A 126 -3.58 -5.61 -0.47
CA GLY A 126 -3.55 -6.10 -1.85
C GLY A 126 -4.42 -7.35 -2.02
N ASN A 127 -4.10 -8.39 -1.23
CA ASN A 127 -4.69 -9.73 -1.21
C ASN A 127 -4.09 -10.70 -2.25
N GLU A 128 -4.81 -11.18 -3.26
CA GLU A 128 -4.30 -12.18 -4.21
C GLU A 128 -3.74 -11.49 -5.47
N GLY A 129 -2.44 -11.62 -5.76
CA GLY A 129 -1.79 -11.15 -6.99
C GLY A 129 -0.52 -10.36 -6.69
N ASP A 130 0.17 -9.87 -7.73
CA ASP A 130 1.39 -9.08 -7.54
C ASP A 130 1.03 -7.59 -7.41
N ASP A 131 0.83 -7.11 -6.18
CA ASP A 131 0.20 -5.82 -5.89
C ASP A 131 1.21 -4.68 -5.64
N THR A 132 0.79 -3.44 -5.84
CA THR A 132 1.46 -2.24 -5.32
C THR A 132 0.59 -1.58 -4.26
N VAL A 133 1.05 -1.60 -3.01
CA VAL A 133 0.30 -1.16 -1.83
C VAL A 133 0.98 0.03 -1.16
N MET A 134 0.28 1.14 -0.99
CA MET A 134 0.78 2.35 -0.36
C MET A 134 -0.08 2.79 0.82
N GLY A 135 0.58 3.17 1.93
CA GLY A 135 -0.07 3.74 3.11
C GLY A 135 -0.35 5.22 2.90
N GLY A 136 0.70 6.02 2.78
CA GLY A 136 0.59 7.44 2.56
C GLY A 136 0.97 8.23 3.82
N ARG A 137 0.06 9.07 4.32
CA ARG A 137 0.29 9.87 5.54
C ARG A 137 -0.51 9.32 6.69
N GLY A 138 0.11 8.74 7.69
CA GLY A 138 -0.65 8.21 8.80
C GLY A 138 0.08 7.13 9.53
N GLN A 139 -0.61 6.47 10.44
CA GLN A 139 -0.11 5.23 11.01
C GLN A 139 -0.84 4.09 10.32
N ASP A 140 -0.25 3.61 9.24
CA ASP A 140 -0.93 2.73 8.31
C ASP A 140 -0.62 1.28 8.59
N VAL A 141 -1.53 0.40 8.19
CA VAL A 141 -1.34 -1.05 8.22
C VAL A 141 -1.48 -1.58 6.81
N LEU A 142 -0.38 -2.06 6.25
CA LEU A 142 -0.30 -2.53 4.87
C LEU A 142 -0.09 -4.04 4.82
N GLY A 143 -0.85 -4.74 3.98
CA GLY A 143 -0.61 -6.15 3.69
C GLY A 143 -0.58 -6.41 2.18
N GLY A 144 0.46 -7.09 1.72
CA GLY A 144 0.60 -7.51 0.32
C GLY A 144 -0.35 -8.66 0.06
N GLY A 145 -0.07 -9.82 0.67
CA GLY A 145 -0.97 -10.97 0.64
C GLY A 145 -0.32 -12.17 -0.02
N ASP A 146 -0.93 -12.72 -1.06
CA ASP A 146 -0.39 -13.81 -1.88
C ASP A 146 0.13 -13.23 -3.20
N GLY A 147 1.44 -13.21 -3.44
CA GLY A 147 2.03 -12.67 -4.66
C GLY A 147 3.38 -12.03 -4.37
N ASN A 148 3.98 -11.38 -5.36
CA ASN A 148 5.22 -10.65 -5.16
C ASN A 148 4.89 -9.16 -5.15
N ASP A 149 4.74 -8.63 -3.94
CA ASP A 149 4.14 -7.33 -3.75
C ASP A 149 5.19 -6.23 -3.60
N VAL A 150 4.80 -5.00 -3.91
CA VAL A 150 5.56 -3.79 -3.61
C VAL A 150 4.80 -2.97 -2.59
N LEU A 151 5.32 -2.90 -1.36
CA LEU A 151 4.68 -2.17 -0.28
C LEU A 151 5.47 -0.94 0.11
N TYR A 152 4.76 0.15 0.40
CA TYR A 152 5.39 1.41 0.79
C TYR A 152 4.55 2.19 1.82
N GLY A 153 5.09 2.31 3.04
CA GLY A 153 4.43 3.05 4.13
C GLY A 153 4.26 4.54 3.86
N GLY A 154 5.28 5.16 3.26
CA GLY A 154 5.32 6.62 3.12
C GLY A 154 4.52 7.21 1.96
N ILE A 155 4.80 8.49 1.69
CA ILE A 155 4.08 9.28 0.68
C ILE A 155 4.79 9.36 -0.67
N LEU A 156 4.00 9.29 -1.73
CA LEU A 156 4.33 9.90 -3.01
C LEU A 156 4.20 11.43 -2.89
N ALA A 157 5.21 12.18 -3.34
CA ALA A 157 5.20 13.64 -3.21
C ALA A 157 4.09 14.30 -4.05
N GLY A 158 2.94 14.59 -3.42
CA GLY A 158 1.82 15.21 -4.08
C GLY A 158 0.55 15.37 -3.26
N LEU A 159 -0.51 15.75 -3.96
CA LEU A 159 -1.89 15.41 -3.57
C LEU A 159 -2.18 13.99 -4.03
N PRO A 160 -3.23 13.35 -3.51
CA PRO A 160 -3.70 12.07 -4.04
C PRO A 160 -3.99 12.15 -5.53
N LEU A 161 -3.93 11.02 -6.22
CA LEU A 161 -4.25 10.97 -7.64
C LEU A 161 -5.75 11.22 -7.83
N SER A 162 -6.10 12.10 -8.76
CA SER A 162 -7.49 12.29 -9.16
C SER A 162 -8.02 11.09 -9.94
N THR A 163 -9.35 10.95 -10.02
CA THR A 163 -10.01 9.92 -10.84
C THR A 163 -9.49 9.88 -12.27
N ASP A 164 -9.31 11.04 -12.91
CA ASP A 164 -8.77 11.12 -14.29
C ASP A 164 -7.33 10.56 -14.37
N GLN A 165 -6.52 10.75 -13.32
CA GLN A 165 -5.15 10.24 -13.27
C GLN A 165 -5.09 8.73 -13.03
N LEU A 166 -5.99 8.19 -12.22
CA LEU A 166 -6.13 6.74 -12.04
C LEU A 166 -6.62 6.06 -13.32
N VAL A 167 -7.56 6.69 -14.04
CA VAL A 167 -7.99 6.22 -15.36
C VAL A 167 -6.84 6.28 -16.38
N ASP A 168 -6.01 7.32 -16.36
CA ASP A 168 -4.82 7.35 -17.21
C ASP A 168 -3.86 6.19 -16.86
N LEU A 169 -3.72 5.84 -15.57
CA LEU A 169 -2.96 4.66 -15.15
C LEU A 169 -3.59 3.38 -15.70
N SER A 170 -4.88 3.11 -15.49
CA SER A 170 -5.54 1.90 -16.02
C SER A 170 -5.46 1.79 -17.54
N ASP A 171 -5.46 2.91 -18.26
CA ASP A 171 -5.21 2.95 -19.72
C ASP A 171 -3.73 2.68 -20.11
N GLY A 172 -2.86 2.36 -19.15
CA GLY A 172 -1.47 1.97 -19.31
C GLY A 172 -0.46 3.11 -19.25
N ALA A 173 -0.82 4.28 -18.72
CA ALA A 173 0.15 5.34 -18.48
C ALA A 173 1.10 4.96 -17.33
N SER A 174 2.33 5.47 -17.41
CA SER A 174 3.29 5.33 -16.31
C SER A 174 2.95 6.33 -15.20
N LEU A 175 3.19 5.96 -13.94
CA LEU A 175 3.01 6.85 -12.79
C LEU A 175 3.86 8.12 -12.93
N ALA A 176 5.06 7.97 -13.50
CA ALA A 176 5.93 9.10 -13.80
C ALA A 176 5.30 10.08 -14.82
N ASP A 177 4.65 9.58 -15.88
CA ASP A 177 4.00 10.41 -16.89
C ASP A 177 2.74 11.10 -16.32
N VAL A 178 1.93 10.38 -15.54
CA VAL A 178 0.74 10.91 -14.85
C VAL A 178 1.10 12.06 -13.91
N LEU A 179 2.15 11.90 -13.10
CA LEU A 179 2.63 12.97 -12.22
C LEU A 179 3.29 14.14 -12.99
N ALA A 180 4.03 13.84 -14.06
CA ALA A 180 4.69 14.86 -14.86
C ALA A 180 3.70 15.78 -15.61
N ALA A 181 2.51 15.27 -15.94
CA ALA A 181 1.45 16.06 -16.55
C ALA A 181 1.02 17.26 -15.67
N GLU A 182 1.03 17.08 -14.34
CA GLU A 182 0.74 18.12 -13.34
C GLU A 182 2.00 18.90 -12.90
N GLY A 183 3.14 18.65 -13.54
CA GLY A 183 4.42 19.28 -13.20
C GLY A 183 5.00 18.77 -11.88
N GLN A 184 4.57 17.60 -11.42
CA GLN A 184 5.12 16.89 -10.28
C GLN A 184 6.16 15.87 -10.73
N ALA A 185 7.04 15.47 -9.81
CA ALA A 185 8.01 14.41 -10.05
C ALA A 185 7.67 13.24 -9.14
N LEU A 186 7.81 12.02 -9.66
CA LEU A 186 7.72 10.80 -8.87
C LEU A 186 8.85 10.80 -7.83
N ASN A 187 8.46 10.90 -6.56
CA ASN A 187 9.39 11.09 -5.44
C ASN A 187 8.76 10.46 -4.19
N MET A 188 9.47 9.50 -3.61
CA MET A 188 9.12 8.83 -2.37
C MET A 188 9.63 9.63 -1.19
N ARG A 189 8.83 9.79 -0.14
CA ARG A 189 9.27 10.32 1.15
C ARG A 189 8.70 9.52 2.31
N ASP A 190 9.52 9.33 3.33
CA ASP A 190 9.04 8.98 4.67
C ASP A 190 8.04 10.06 5.16
N ASP A 191 6.92 9.63 5.71
CA ASP A 191 5.86 10.48 6.23
C ASP A 191 6.08 10.86 7.73
N GLU A 192 7.15 10.30 8.33
CA GLU A 192 7.56 10.44 9.73
C GLU A 192 6.58 9.83 10.73
N ARG A 193 5.75 8.86 10.31
CA ARG A 193 4.86 8.10 11.17
C ARG A 193 5.32 6.65 11.26
N GLN A 194 4.49 5.82 11.90
CA GLN A 194 4.85 4.45 12.19
C GLN A 194 3.84 3.59 11.46
N ASP A 195 4.32 2.96 10.39
CA ASP A 195 3.52 2.03 9.62
C ASP A 195 3.88 0.58 10.00
N GLU A 196 2.90 -0.31 9.86
CA GLU A 196 3.12 -1.75 9.95
C GLU A 196 2.96 -2.35 8.54
N VAL A 197 4.07 -2.83 7.98
CA VAL A 197 4.14 -3.27 6.57
C VAL A 197 4.38 -4.78 6.53
N TYR A 198 3.40 -5.53 6.03
CA TYR A 198 3.40 -6.99 5.96
C TYR A 198 3.45 -7.45 4.50
N GLY A 199 4.52 -8.12 4.06
CA GLY A 199 4.64 -8.69 2.72
C GLY A 199 3.61 -9.80 2.52
N GLY A 200 3.84 -10.97 3.11
CA GLY A 200 2.86 -12.06 3.09
C GLY A 200 3.46 -13.34 2.56
N ASN A 201 2.91 -13.89 1.48
CA ASN A 201 3.41 -15.06 0.78
C ASN A 201 3.91 -14.63 -0.61
N GLY A 202 5.19 -14.85 -0.88
CA GLY A 202 5.84 -14.55 -2.15
C GLY A 202 7.08 -13.71 -1.91
N ASP A 203 7.73 -13.27 -2.98
CA ASP A 203 9.00 -12.55 -2.87
C ASP A 203 8.73 -11.04 -2.86
N ASP A 204 8.52 -10.47 -1.67
CA ASP A 204 7.98 -9.12 -1.53
C ASP A 204 9.07 -8.04 -1.48
N THR A 205 8.72 -6.82 -1.88
CA THR A 205 9.57 -5.64 -1.75
C THR A 205 8.92 -4.61 -0.83
N LEU A 206 9.52 -4.37 0.33
CA LEU A 206 8.99 -3.43 1.33
C LEU A 206 9.87 -2.19 1.39
N PHE A 207 9.27 -1.00 1.28
CA PHE A 207 9.92 0.29 1.49
C PHE A 207 9.53 0.86 2.85
N LEU A 208 10.51 0.99 3.74
CA LEU A 208 10.32 1.37 5.13
C LEU A 208 10.97 2.72 5.41
N GLY A 209 10.16 3.67 5.88
CA GLY A 209 10.56 4.91 6.52
C GLY A 209 11.06 4.71 7.95
N GLY A 210 11.36 5.81 8.63
CA GLY A 210 11.76 5.75 10.03
C GLY A 210 10.56 5.47 10.94
N MET A 211 10.73 4.59 11.93
CA MET A 211 9.70 4.02 12.84
C MET A 211 8.89 2.87 12.27
N ASP A 212 8.86 2.68 10.96
CA ASP A 212 8.10 1.59 10.35
C ASP A 212 8.58 0.22 10.81
N ASN A 213 7.64 -0.71 10.93
CA ASN A 213 7.91 -2.10 11.22
C ASN A 213 7.59 -2.94 9.97
N GLY A 214 8.61 -3.58 9.42
CA GLY A 214 8.51 -4.48 8.28
C GLY A 214 8.52 -5.95 8.68
N TYR A 215 7.63 -6.71 8.06
CA TYR A 215 7.50 -8.17 8.18
C TYR A 215 7.42 -8.75 6.77
N GLY A 216 8.44 -9.49 6.34
CA GLY A 216 8.48 -10.06 4.98
C GLY A 216 7.52 -11.24 4.83
N GLY A 217 7.48 -12.11 5.84
CA GLY A 217 6.65 -13.32 5.80
C GLY A 217 7.34 -14.49 5.12
N PHE A 218 6.71 -15.05 4.08
CA PHE A 218 7.14 -16.26 3.39
C PHE A 218 7.63 -15.95 1.98
N GLY A 219 8.94 -15.90 1.80
CA GLY A 219 9.53 -15.89 0.46
C GLY A 219 10.99 -15.52 0.52
N ALA A 220 11.45 -14.84 -0.51
CA ALA A 220 12.72 -14.13 -0.53
C ALA A 220 12.43 -12.62 -0.59
N ASP A 221 12.31 -12.02 0.59
CA ASP A 221 11.81 -10.65 0.70
C ASP A 221 12.95 -9.62 0.64
N THR A 222 12.64 -8.41 0.20
CA THR A 222 13.59 -7.29 0.10
C THR A 222 13.11 -6.13 0.95
N PHE A 223 13.85 -5.83 2.03
CA PHE A 223 13.58 -4.69 2.90
C PHE A 223 14.43 -3.49 2.48
N ASN A 224 13.80 -2.49 1.86
CA ASN A 224 14.42 -1.25 1.43
C ASN A 224 14.21 -0.14 2.48
N ILE A 225 15.29 0.30 3.11
CA ILE A 225 15.26 1.34 4.13
C ILE A 225 15.44 2.72 3.49
N MET A 226 14.46 3.60 3.67
CA MET A 226 14.51 5.00 3.22
C MET A 226 15.38 5.82 4.17
N ALA A 227 16.64 6.06 3.78
CA ALA A 227 17.63 6.72 4.62
C ALA A 227 17.81 8.22 4.33
N ASP A 228 17.03 8.79 3.41
CA ASP A 228 17.14 10.19 2.97
C ASP A 228 16.38 11.19 3.86
N HIS A 229 15.58 10.73 4.82
CA HIS A 229 14.82 11.62 5.67
C HIS A 229 15.70 12.29 6.76
N ALA A 230 15.69 13.63 6.75
CA ALA A 230 16.57 14.49 7.51
C ALA A 230 15.89 15.09 8.77
N GLY A 231 16.07 14.45 9.92
CA GLY A 231 15.72 15.08 11.21
C GLY A 231 16.06 14.24 12.44
N PRO A 232 16.85 14.75 13.41
CA PRO A 232 16.96 14.11 14.72
C PRO A 232 15.72 14.39 15.59
N PRO A 233 15.32 13.44 16.47
CA PRO A 233 15.92 12.12 16.66
C PRO A 233 15.50 11.16 15.54
N MET A 234 16.47 10.43 14.96
CA MET A 234 16.21 9.49 13.86
C MET A 234 15.18 8.47 14.32
N ASN A 235 14.03 8.49 13.69
CA ASN A 235 13.05 7.43 13.68
C ASN A 235 13.72 6.24 12.96
N VAL A 236 13.73 5.06 13.58
CA VAL A 236 14.50 3.90 13.12
C VAL A 236 13.53 2.84 12.62
N ALA A 237 13.73 2.34 11.41
CA ALA A 237 12.95 1.23 10.88
C ALA A 237 13.27 -0.06 11.63
N THR A 238 12.28 -0.93 11.81
CA THR A 238 12.45 -2.25 12.40
C THR A 238 12.16 -3.32 11.36
N ILE A 239 13.05 -4.29 11.21
CA ILE A 239 12.82 -5.50 10.42
C ILE A 239 12.69 -6.68 11.38
N ALA A 240 11.54 -7.34 11.40
CA ALA A 240 11.16 -8.24 12.49
C ALA A 240 11.44 -9.74 12.23
N ASP A 241 11.38 -10.21 10.98
CA ASP A 241 11.41 -11.64 10.63
C ASP A 241 12.47 -12.03 9.60
N PHE A 242 13.49 -11.18 9.43
CA PHE A 242 14.57 -11.35 8.47
C PHE A 242 15.27 -12.72 8.52
N ASN A 243 15.34 -13.38 7.38
CA ASN A 243 16.05 -14.62 7.12
C ASN A 243 17.19 -14.39 6.13
N ALA A 244 18.41 -14.26 6.64
CA ALA A 244 19.62 -14.00 5.86
C ALA A 244 19.98 -15.03 4.76
N GLN A 245 19.26 -16.16 4.64
CA GLN A 245 19.45 -17.12 3.54
C GLN A 245 18.51 -16.88 2.36
N GLN A 246 17.43 -16.12 2.56
CA GLN A 246 16.38 -15.88 1.59
C GLN A 246 16.23 -14.39 1.31
N ASP A 247 16.22 -13.59 2.37
CA ASP A 247 15.86 -12.19 2.30
C ASP A 247 17.08 -11.29 2.06
N SER A 248 16.82 -10.09 1.59
CA SER A 248 17.82 -9.08 1.32
C SER A 248 17.46 -7.72 1.90
N ILE A 249 18.46 -6.87 2.08
CA ILE A 249 18.28 -5.51 2.60
C ILE A 249 18.86 -4.52 1.60
N GLY A 250 18.05 -3.52 1.25
CA GLY A 250 18.45 -2.36 0.48
C GLY A 250 18.44 -1.10 1.33
N VAL A 251 19.26 -0.12 0.95
CA VAL A 251 19.20 1.25 1.48
C VAL A 251 18.97 2.21 0.32
N VAL A 252 17.91 2.98 0.42
CA VAL A 252 17.51 4.00 -0.56
C VAL A 252 18.10 5.34 -0.13
N LEU A 253 18.86 5.97 -1.03
CA LEU A 253 19.53 7.25 -0.78
C LEU A 253 19.20 8.28 -1.86
N ASN A 254 19.10 9.54 -1.45
CA ASN A 254 18.89 10.64 -2.39
C ASN A 254 20.07 10.79 -3.34
N ASN A 255 19.80 10.73 -4.65
CA ASN A 255 20.76 10.93 -5.73
C ASN A 255 22.01 10.02 -5.69
N GLY A 256 21.92 8.84 -5.06
CA GLY A 256 23.03 7.88 -5.00
C GLY A 256 24.26 8.42 -4.25
N ALA A 257 24.03 9.19 -3.18
CA ALA A 257 25.11 9.64 -2.31
C ALA A 257 25.96 8.43 -1.85
N ASP A 258 27.29 8.59 -1.84
CA ASP A 258 28.23 7.62 -1.28
C ASP A 258 28.12 7.65 0.27
N ALA A 259 27.00 7.16 0.83
CA ALA A 259 26.89 6.98 2.27
C ALA A 259 27.69 5.75 2.70
N GLU A 260 28.42 5.86 3.80
CA GLU A 260 29.12 4.72 4.39
C GLU A 260 28.10 3.87 5.16
N ILE A 261 27.77 2.68 4.61
CA ILE A 261 26.92 1.71 5.28
C ILE A 261 27.77 0.85 6.21
N THR A 262 27.37 0.78 7.48
CA THR A 262 27.98 -0.08 8.48
C THR A 262 26.91 -0.85 9.25
N VAL A 263 27.28 -2.04 9.74
CA VAL A 263 26.41 -2.86 10.58
C VAL A 263 27.10 -3.08 11.91
N ALA A 264 26.40 -2.77 13.00
CA ALA A 264 26.80 -3.03 14.36
C ALA A 264 25.96 -4.17 14.95
N ASP A 265 26.53 -4.87 15.92
CA ASP A 265 25.86 -5.89 16.72
C ASP A 265 25.65 -5.31 18.12
N ASP A 266 24.41 -5.27 18.59
CA ASP A 266 24.07 -4.76 19.92
C ASP A 266 23.85 -5.87 20.98
N GLY A 267 24.02 -7.13 20.56
CA GLY A 267 23.91 -8.34 21.37
C GLY A 267 22.83 -9.29 20.88
N GLU A 268 21.66 -8.79 20.51
CA GLU A 268 20.54 -9.58 19.98
C GLU A 268 20.19 -9.15 18.55
N ASP A 269 20.32 -7.86 18.26
CA ASP A 269 19.89 -7.28 17.00
C ASP A 269 21.09 -6.82 16.16
N ALA A 270 20.88 -6.76 14.85
CA ALA A 270 21.80 -6.06 13.95
C ALA A 270 21.31 -4.62 13.73
N VAL A 271 22.19 -3.65 13.96
CA VAL A 271 21.92 -2.23 13.83
C VAL A 271 22.59 -1.72 12.57
N ILE A 272 21.80 -1.23 11.61
CA ILE A 272 22.27 -0.70 10.34
C ILE A 272 22.45 0.80 10.47
N LEU A 273 23.60 1.30 10.02
CA LEU A 273 23.92 2.72 10.04
C LEU A 273 24.34 3.22 8.66
N ALA A 274 23.88 4.42 8.31
CA ALA A 274 24.36 5.20 7.17
C ALA A 274 25.10 6.44 7.70
N ASP A 275 26.36 6.64 7.31
CA ASP A 275 27.22 7.75 7.79
C ASP A 275 27.28 7.87 9.33
N GLY A 276 27.17 6.73 10.02
CA GLY A 276 27.18 6.63 11.49
C GLY A 276 25.86 6.99 12.18
N LEU A 277 24.79 7.22 11.43
CA LEU A 277 23.42 7.40 11.93
C LEU A 277 22.68 6.06 11.82
N VAL A 278 21.98 5.65 12.89
CA VAL A 278 21.16 4.44 12.86
C VAL A 278 19.94 4.68 11.99
N ILE A 279 19.71 3.80 11.01
CA ILE A 279 18.58 3.86 10.07
C ILE A 279 17.63 2.67 10.24
N ALA A 280 18.14 1.51 10.63
CA ALA A 280 17.31 0.33 10.84
C ALA A 280 17.87 -0.61 11.91
N VAL A 281 16.99 -1.40 12.50
CA VAL A 281 17.30 -2.51 13.40
C VAL A 281 16.67 -3.78 12.85
N VAL A 282 17.48 -4.82 12.69
CA VAL A 282 17.02 -6.16 12.31
C VAL A 282 16.96 -7.00 13.58
N THR A 283 15.74 -7.27 14.04
CA THR A 283 15.54 -7.96 15.33
C THR A 283 16.01 -9.41 15.26
N GLY A 284 16.78 -9.86 16.25
CA GLY A 284 17.39 -11.19 16.24
C GLY A 284 18.44 -11.40 15.12
N GLY A 285 18.80 -10.34 14.39
CA GLY A 285 19.72 -10.38 13.24
C GLY A 285 21.21 -10.32 13.60
N ALA A 286 21.57 -10.34 14.90
CA ALA A 286 22.96 -10.24 15.32
C ALA A 286 23.84 -11.32 14.66
N GLY A 287 24.85 -10.87 13.91
CA GLY A 287 25.82 -11.73 13.22
C GLY A 287 25.29 -12.43 11.95
N THR A 288 24.06 -12.14 11.51
CA THR A 288 23.50 -12.64 10.24
C THR A 288 23.52 -11.59 9.13
N VAL A 289 23.50 -10.31 9.49
CA VAL A 289 23.54 -9.18 8.55
C VAL A 289 24.98 -8.67 8.37
N SER A 290 25.37 -8.40 7.13
CA SER A 290 26.67 -7.85 6.76
C SER A 290 26.51 -6.61 5.88
N ALA A 291 27.32 -5.58 6.11
CA ALA A 291 27.31 -4.37 5.28
C ALA A 291 27.66 -4.66 3.80
N ASP A 292 28.44 -5.71 3.53
CA ASP A 292 28.81 -6.12 2.17
C ASP A 292 27.62 -6.70 1.38
N ASP A 293 26.58 -7.16 2.08
CA ASP A 293 25.39 -7.77 1.49
C ASP A 293 24.21 -6.77 1.37
N ILE A 294 24.38 -5.54 1.86
CA ILE A 294 23.36 -4.48 1.77
C ILE A 294 23.49 -3.77 0.42
N ALA A 295 22.42 -3.81 -0.37
CA ALA A 295 22.36 -3.09 -1.64
C ALA A 295 22.13 -1.59 -1.38
N ILE A 296 22.70 -0.74 -2.24
CA ILE A 296 22.41 0.69 -2.25
C ILE A 296 21.70 1.02 -3.55
N MET A 297 20.56 1.69 -3.45
CA MET A 297 19.81 2.17 -4.60
C MET A 297 19.46 3.65 -4.47
N ASN A 298 19.19 4.29 -5.60
CA ASN A 298 18.73 5.67 -5.61
C ASN A 298 17.20 5.74 -5.56
N GLU A 299 16.67 6.83 -5.00
CA GLU A 299 15.22 7.09 -4.91
C GLU A 299 14.48 6.97 -6.24
N THR A 300 15.08 7.39 -7.37
CA THR A 300 14.39 7.29 -8.67
C THR A 300 14.19 5.83 -9.08
N SER A 301 15.18 4.98 -8.84
CA SER A 301 15.06 3.55 -9.10
C SER A 301 14.05 2.88 -8.16
N ALA A 302 14.02 3.29 -6.90
CA ALA A 302 13.02 2.81 -5.93
C ALA A 302 11.60 3.24 -6.35
N ALA A 303 11.41 4.51 -6.68
CA ALA A 303 10.09 5.06 -7.00
C ALA A 303 9.51 4.47 -8.28
N ASN A 304 10.35 4.09 -9.25
CA ASN A 304 9.89 3.38 -10.44
C ASN A 304 9.32 1.97 -10.14
N MET A 305 9.56 1.42 -8.95
CA MET A 305 8.95 0.14 -8.54
C MET A 305 7.50 0.30 -8.09
N LEU A 306 7.05 1.53 -7.79
CA LEU A 306 5.66 1.85 -7.45
C LEU A 306 4.78 2.11 -8.69
N ASP A 307 5.38 1.98 -9.88
CA ASP A 307 4.65 2.13 -11.14
C ASP A 307 3.97 0.80 -11.48
N PRO A 308 2.63 0.76 -11.61
CA PRO A 308 1.88 -0.48 -11.89
C PRO A 308 2.26 -1.09 -13.25
N HIS A 309 2.86 -0.30 -14.15
CA HIS A 309 3.33 -0.74 -15.46
C HIS A 309 4.84 -0.92 -15.52
N ALA A 310 5.54 -0.89 -14.38
CA ALA A 310 6.95 -1.22 -14.34
C ALA A 310 7.16 -2.63 -14.87
N ALA A 311 7.92 -2.76 -15.97
CA ALA A 311 8.35 -4.07 -16.41
C ALA A 311 9.22 -4.67 -15.30
N VAL A 312 8.72 -5.74 -14.66
CA VAL A 312 9.46 -6.57 -13.70
C VAL A 312 10.86 -6.82 -14.27
N ALA A 313 11.85 -6.19 -13.64
CA ALA A 313 13.22 -6.08 -14.19
C ALA A 313 14.05 -7.34 -13.97
#